data_AF-A0A5D0G9W8-F1
#
_entry.id   AF-A0A5D0G9W8-F1
#
_cell.length_a   1.000
_cell.length_b   1.000
_cell.length_c   1.000
_cell.angle_alpha   90.00
_cell.angle_beta   90.00
_cell.angle_gamma   90.00
#
_symmetry.space_group_name_H-M   'P 1'
#
loop_
_entity.id
_entity.type
_entity.pdbx_description
1 polymer ?
#
loop_
_entity_poly.entity_id
_entity_poly.type
_entity_poly.pdbx_seq_one_letter_code
_entity_poly.pdbx_strand_id
1 'polypeptide(L)'
;MNSKKELEDLVKLLPKELNYSVASSGGYIYSGIKIPILFEFFISEDSIGLKYPIGNLTKLKIEAISTLLNNNSIGEFKHRTYGINSTKWSVWDLNLEGYSKVEIAEVVQQLLKIKL
;
A
#
# COMPACT_ATOMS: atom_id res chain seq x y z
N MET A 1 17.77 -9.67 -11.82
CA MET A 1 16.62 -9.01 -12.46
C MET A 1 16.50 -7.61 -11.89
N ASN A 2 16.17 -6.62 -12.73
CA ASN A 2 16.25 -5.21 -12.33
C ASN A 2 14.90 -4.78 -11.73
N SER A 3 14.72 -5.01 -10.43
CA SER A 3 13.46 -4.82 -9.68
C SER A 3 12.78 -3.48 -10.00
N LYS A 4 13.56 -2.42 -10.21
CA LYS A 4 13.05 -1.10 -10.57
C LYS A 4 12.26 -1.09 -11.89
N LYS A 5 12.74 -1.75 -12.94
CA LYS A 5 12.03 -1.83 -14.23
C LYS A 5 10.73 -2.62 -14.08
N GLU A 6 10.73 -3.65 -13.25
CA GLU A 6 9.55 -4.47 -13.03
C GLU A 6 8.43 -3.70 -12.32
N LEU A 7 8.80 -2.87 -11.34
CA LEU A 7 7.90 -1.94 -10.67
C LEU A 7 7.41 -0.82 -11.61
N GLU A 8 8.27 -0.28 -12.48
CA GLU A 8 7.86 0.70 -13.50
C GLU A 8 6.82 0.13 -14.48
N ASP A 9 6.96 -1.14 -14.85
CA ASP A 9 5.95 -1.82 -15.67
C ASP A 9 4.64 -2.07 -14.91
N LEU A 10 4.72 -2.41 -13.62
CA LEU A 10 3.53 -2.54 -12.76
C LEU A 10 2.78 -1.20 -12.65
N VAL A 11 3.48 -0.07 -12.48
CA VAL A 11 2.87 1.27 -12.43
C VAL A 11 1.99 1.55 -13.66
N LYS A 12 2.36 1.05 -14.85
CA LYS A 12 1.57 1.22 -16.08
C LYS A 12 0.23 0.48 -16.04
N LEU A 13 0.12 -0.58 -15.24
CA LEU A 13 -1.09 -1.39 -15.06
C LEU A 13 -1.99 -0.87 -13.94
N LEU A 14 -1.43 -0.08 -13.02
CA LEU A 14 -2.18 0.46 -11.89
C LEU A 14 -3.22 1.48 -12.35
N PRO A 15 -4.37 1.57 -11.66
CA PRO A 15 -5.33 2.66 -11.87
C PRO A 15 -4.63 4.01 -11.67
N LYS A 16 -5.07 5.09 -12.33
CA LYS A 16 -4.33 6.37 -12.28
C LYS A 16 -4.69 7.27 -11.08
N GLU A 17 -5.65 6.86 -10.27
CA GLU A 17 -6.30 7.68 -9.25
C GLU A 17 -5.39 8.07 -8.07
N LEU A 18 -4.33 7.30 -7.78
CA LEU A 18 -3.45 7.56 -6.62
C LEU A 18 -2.06 8.15 -6.97
N ASN A 19 -1.82 8.49 -8.25
CA ASN A 19 -0.57 9.09 -8.74
C ASN A 19 0.70 8.34 -8.24
N TYR A 20 0.92 7.13 -8.75
CA TYR A 20 1.96 6.22 -8.25
C TYR A 20 3.37 6.64 -8.68
N SER A 21 4.35 6.40 -7.80
CA SER A 21 5.77 6.63 -8.06
C SER A 21 6.59 5.47 -7.53
N VAL A 22 7.66 5.10 -8.25
CA VAL A 22 8.63 4.11 -7.77
C VAL A 22 9.58 4.80 -6.80
N ALA A 23 9.80 4.21 -5.63
CA ALA A 23 10.75 4.71 -4.64
C ALA A 23 12.16 4.80 -5.25
N SER A 24 12.94 5.80 -4.85
CA SER A 24 14.31 5.97 -5.33
C SER A 24 15.21 4.75 -5.09
N SER A 25 14.91 3.96 -4.05
CA SER A 25 15.57 2.69 -3.75
C SER A 25 15.24 1.57 -4.75
N GLY A 26 14.19 1.70 -5.56
CA GLY A 26 13.75 0.69 -6.52
C GLY A 26 13.12 -0.56 -5.89
N GLY A 27 12.71 -0.48 -4.62
CA GLY A 27 12.17 -1.63 -3.86
C GLY A 27 10.65 -1.63 -3.68
N TYR A 28 9.95 -0.53 -3.95
CA TYR A 28 8.49 -0.45 -3.85
C TYR A 28 7.92 0.73 -4.65
N ILE A 29 6.63 0.69 -4.92
CA ILE A 29 5.79 1.76 -5.47
C ILE A 29 5.04 2.40 -4.31
N TYR A 30 4.84 3.72 -4.35
CA TYR A 30 4.00 4.44 -3.38
C TYR A 30 3.05 5.41 -4.09
N SER A 31 1.91 5.70 -3.45
CA SER A 31 0.98 6.74 -3.93
C SER A 31 1.50 8.13 -3.61
N GLY A 32 1.53 9.01 -4.61
CA GLY A 32 1.84 10.44 -4.46
C GLY A 32 0.66 11.24 -3.91
N ILE A 33 -0.57 10.71 -4.03
CA ILE A 33 -1.71 11.23 -3.30
C ILE A 33 -1.66 10.64 -1.90
N LYS A 34 -1.37 11.52 -0.93
CA LYS A 34 -1.77 11.27 0.46
C LYS A 34 -3.28 11.05 0.40
N ILE A 35 -3.73 9.81 0.59
CA ILE A 35 -5.14 9.54 0.93
C ILE A 35 -5.49 10.60 2.00
N PRO A 36 -6.65 11.28 1.93
CA PRO A 36 -7.00 12.52 2.68
C PRO A 36 -6.69 12.53 4.19
N ILE A 37 -6.29 11.39 4.72
CA ILE A 37 -6.05 11.03 6.10
C ILE A 37 -4.53 10.84 6.40
N LEU A 38 -3.60 11.19 5.48
CA LEU A 38 -2.14 11.02 5.62
C LEU A 38 -1.68 9.54 5.72
N PHE A 39 -2.26 8.67 4.91
CA PHE A 39 -1.66 7.36 4.63
C PHE A 39 -0.79 7.43 3.37
N GLU A 40 0.28 6.65 3.37
CA GLU A 40 0.97 6.30 2.14
C GLU A 40 0.56 4.87 1.76
N PHE A 41 -0.07 4.73 0.59
CA PHE A 41 -0.31 3.42 0.00
C PHE A 41 0.98 2.94 -0.62
N PHE A 42 1.37 1.70 -0.37
CA PHE A 42 2.58 1.12 -0.94
C PHE A 42 2.30 -0.23 -1.56
N ILE A 43 3.09 -0.56 -2.59
CA ILE A 43 3.03 -1.82 -3.32
C ILE A 43 4.46 -2.29 -3.54
N SER A 44 4.79 -3.48 -3.08
CA SER A 44 6.02 -4.20 -3.42
C SER A 44 5.67 -5.44 -4.22
N GLU A 45 6.67 -6.24 -4.59
CA GLU A 45 6.46 -7.55 -5.21
C GLU A 45 5.70 -8.49 -4.26
N ASP A 46 6.02 -8.45 -2.97
CA ASP A 46 5.46 -9.40 -2.00
C ASP A 46 4.28 -8.85 -1.17
N SER A 47 3.93 -7.57 -1.27
CA SER A 47 2.96 -6.98 -0.36
C SER A 47 2.31 -5.72 -0.87
N ILE A 48 1.08 -5.48 -0.42
CA ILE A 48 0.37 -4.22 -0.65
C ILE A 48 -0.24 -3.74 0.65
N GLY A 49 -0.22 -2.43 0.89
CA GLY A 49 -0.76 -1.94 2.15
C GLY A 49 -0.75 -0.45 2.35
N LEU A 50 -1.10 -0.08 3.58
CA LEU A 50 -1.07 1.28 4.08
C LEU A 50 0.02 1.41 5.13
N LYS A 51 0.75 2.52 5.11
CA LYS A 51 1.70 2.87 6.16
C LYS A 51 1.51 4.29 6.69
N TYR A 52 1.85 4.48 7.97
CA TYR A 52 1.79 5.78 8.65
C TYR A 52 2.79 5.84 9.82
N PRO A 53 3.27 7.04 10.21
CA PRO A 53 4.16 7.17 11.37
C PRO A 53 3.46 6.78 12.68
N ILE A 54 4.18 6.09 13.57
CA ILE A 54 3.67 5.79 14.92
C ILE A 54 3.40 7.10 15.67
N GLY A 55 2.32 7.13 16.45
CA GLY A 55 1.87 8.32 17.18
C GLY A 55 1.03 9.27 16.35
N ASN A 56 0.92 9.05 15.03
CA ASN A 56 0.01 9.77 14.15
C ASN A 56 -1.20 8.88 13.85
N LEU A 57 -1.95 8.50 14.88
CA LEU A 57 -3.21 7.75 14.77
C LEU A 57 -4.36 8.69 15.13
N THR A 58 -5.02 9.24 14.12
CA THR A 58 -6.20 10.11 14.27
C THR A 58 -7.48 9.27 14.19
N LYS A 59 -8.61 9.83 14.62
CA LYS A 59 -9.93 9.17 14.47
C LYS A 59 -10.22 8.76 13.02
N LEU A 60 -9.94 9.65 12.07
CA LEU A 60 -10.08 9.37 10.64
C LEU A 60 -9.21 8.18 10.18
N LYS A 61 -7.99 8.04 10.72
CA LYS A 61 -7.12 6.90 10.42
C LYS A 61 -7.69 5.59 10.94
N ILE A 62 -8.24 5.62 12.16
CA ILE A 62 -8.88 4.45 12.76
C ILE A 62 -10.09 4.03 11.92
N GLU A 63 -10.91 4.98 11.48
CA GLU A 63 -12.06 4.72 10.61
C GLU A 63 -11.65 4.14 9.25
N ALA A 64 -10.62 4.69 8.61
CA ALA A 64 -10.10 4.17 7.35
C ALA A 64 -9.51 2.75 7.50
N ILE A 65 -8.71 2.50 8.54
CA ILE A 65 -8.17 1.15 8.82
C ILE A 65 -9.33 0.18 9.10
N SER A 66 -10.30 0.57 9.92
CA SER A 66 -11.45 -0.28 10.24
C SER A 66 -12.28 -0.59 8.99
N THR A 67 -12.48 0.41 8.13
CA THR A 67 -13.16 0.25 6.83
C THR A 67 -12.39 -0.70 5.92
N LEU A 68 -11.07 -0.56 5.82
CA LEU A 68 -10.21 -1.49 5.08
C LEU A 68 -10.36 -2.91 5.61
N LEU A 69 -10.19 -3.10 6.92
CA LEU A 69 -10.21 -4.43 7.55
C LEU A 69 -11.57 -5.12 7.46
N ASN A 70 -12.67 -4.37 7.61
CA ASN A 70 -14.01 -4.94 7.64
C ASN A 70 -14.63 -5.13 6.24
N ASN A 71 -14.23 -4.31 5.25
CA ASN A 71 -14.85 -4.32 3.92
C ASN A 71 -13.96 -4.92 2.84
N ASN A 72 -12.75 -5.38 3.16
CA ASN A 72 -11.94 -6.13 2.21
C ASN A 72 -12.34 -7.62 2.24
N SER A 73 -12.47 -8.22 1.06
CA SER A 73 -12.69 -9.66 0.87
C SER A 73 -11.49 -10.34 0.22
N ILE A 74 -10.37 -9.62 0.09
CA ILE A 74 -9.21 -10.04 -0.70
C ILE A 74 -8.33 -10.97 0.14
N GLY A 75 -8.15 -10.66 1.42
CA GLY A 75 -7.37 -11.49 2.33
C GLY A 75 -7.09 -10.81 3.65
N GLU A 76 -6.36 -11.50 4.53
CA GLU A 76 -6.06 -10.97 5.86
C GLU A 76 -4.94 -9.93 5.82
N PHE A 77 -5.26 -8.69 6.19
CA PHE A 77 -4.26 -7.66 6.44
C PHE A 77 -3.60 -7.88 7.80
N LYS A 78 -2.28 -7.90 7.82
CA LYS A 78 -1.49 -8.04 9.04
C LYS A 78 -0.92 -6.70 9.46
N HIS A 79 -0.93 -6.44 10.76
CA HIS A 79 -0.26 -5.27 11.31
C HIS A 79 1.20 -5.60 11.62
N ARG A 80 2.11 -4.75 11.13
CA ARG A 80 3.52 -4.80 11.49
C ARG A 80 4.05 -3.41 11.78
N THR A 81 5.10 -3.36 12.57
CA THR A 81 5.83 -2.13 12.88
C THR A 81 7.22 -2.24 12.29
N TYR A 82 7.65 -1.23 11.55
CA TYR A 82 9.01 -1.13 11.03
C TYR A 82 9.61 0.22 11.36
N GLY A 83 10.92 0.30 11.53
CA GLY A 83 11.60 1.56 11.80
C GLY A 83 13.10 1.38 11.85
N ILE A 84 13.81 2.31 11.24
CA ILE A 84 15.25 2.47 11.38
C ILE A 84 15.44 3.82 12.05
N ASN A 85 16.18 3.86 13.17
CA ASN A 85 16.43 5.06 13.98
C ASN A 85 15.16 5.67 14.62
N SER A 86 15.05 7.01 14.63
CA SER A 86 14.02 7.75 15.36
C SER A 86 12.61 7.68 14.75
N THR A 87 12.49 7.23 13.50
CA THR A 87 11.20 7.18 12.80
C THR A 87 10.71 5.74 12.75
N LYS A 88 9.62 5.48 13.48
CA LYS A 88 8.89 4.21 13.44
C LYS A 88 7.58 4.37 12.67
N TRP A 89 7.20 3.32 11.96
CA TRP A 89 6.04 3.26 11.08
C TRP A 89 5.16 2.08 11.47
N SER A 90 3.85 2.31 11.47
CA SER A 90 2.82 1.27 11.49
C SER A 90 2.43 0.94 10.05
N VAL A 91 2.24 -0.35 9.80
CA VAL A 91 1.86 -0.90 8.50
C VAL A 91 0.73 -1.88 8.67
N TRP A 92 -0.24 -1.78 7.77
CA TRP A 92 -1.22 -2.83 7.52
C TRP A 92 -1.02 -3.31 6.09
N ASP A 93 -0.59 -4.56 5.92
CA ASP A 93 -0.28 -5.13 4.63
C ASP A 93 -0.90 -6.50 4.39
N LEU A 94 -1.21 -6.75 3.13
CA LEU A 94 -1.66 -8.03 2.59
C LEU A 94 -0.45 -8.67 1.90
N ASN A 95 -0.18 -9.95 2.21
CA ASN A 95 0.86 -10.72 1.53
C ASN A 95 0.40 -11.07 0.11
N LEU A 96 1.24 -10.78 -0.88
CA LEU A 96 1.04 -11.05 -2.30
C LEU A 96 2.13 -11.95 -2.88
N GLU A 97 2.89 -12.65 -2.04
CA GLU A 97 3.91 -13.61 -2.49
C GLU A 97 3.32 -14.59 -3.53
N GLY A 98 3.96 -14.64 -4.69
CA GLY A 98 3.53 -15.47 -5.82
C GLY A 98 2.50 -14.84 -6.77
N TYR A 99 2.01 -13.62 -6.50
CA TYR A 99 1.10 -12.91 -7.39
C TYR A 99 1.84 -12.36 -8.62
N SER A 100 1.19 -12.45 -9.78
CA SER A 100 1.61 -11.77 -10.99
C SER A 100 1.28 -10.28 -10.95
N LYS A 101 1.93 -9.47 -11.80
CA LYS A 101 1.66 -8.03 -11.90
C LYS A 101 0.20 -7.68 -12.22
N VAL A 102 -0.46 -8.55 -12.99
CA VAL A 102 -1.88 -8.37 -13.34
C VAL A 102 -2.75 -8.58 -12.11
N GLU A 103 -2.51 -9.67 -11.36
CA GLU A 103 -3.23 -9.94 -10.11
C GLU A 103 -3.00 -8.85 -9.07
N ILE A 104 -1.77 -8.32 -8.95
CA ILE A 104 -1.47 -7.17 -8.07
C ILE A 104 -2.32 -5.95 -8.48
N ALA A 105 -2.39 -5.63 -9.78
CA ALA A 105 -3.20 -4.51 -10.27
C ALA A 105 -4.70 -4.72 -10.01
N GLU A 106 -5.21 -5.95 -10.14
CA GLU A 106 -6.60 -6.29 -9.80
C GLU A 106 -6.89 -6.12 -8.32
N VAL A 107 -5.98 -6.53 -7.44
CA VAL A 107 -6.07 -6.30 -5.99
C VAL A 107 -6.16 -4.80 -5.70
N VAL A 108 -5.32 -3.98 -6.34
CA VAL A 108 -5.36 -2.51 -6.17
C VAL A 108 -6.72 -1.95 -6.58
N GLN A 109 -7.26 -2.37 -7.72
CA GLN A 109 -8.59 -1.93 -8.17
C GLN A 109 -9.69 -2.34 -7.20
N GLN A 110 -9.62 -3.52 -6.61
CA GLN A 110 -10.58 -3.96 -5.59
C GLN A 110 -10.47 -3.13 -4.32
N LEU A 111 -9.25 -2.81 -3.86
CA LEU A 111 -9.02 -1.95 -2.69
C LEU A 111 -9.55 -0.53 -2.92
N LEU A 112 -9.45 0.02 -4.12
CA LEU A 112 -9.99 1.35 -4.43
C LEU A 112 -11.51 1.42 -4.46
N LYS A 113 -12.20 0.28 -4.62
CA LYS A 113 -13.66 0.22 -4.46
C LYS A 113 -14.07 0.33 -2.99
N ILE A 114 -13.17 0.04 -2.06
CA ILE A 114 -13.36 0.28 -0.63
C ILE A 114 -13.20 1.78 -0.42
N LYS A 115 -14.32 2.48 -0.17
CA LYS A 115 -14.31 3.92 0.09
C LYS A 115 -13.72 4.20 1.48
N LEU A 116 -12.39 4.34 1.54
CA LEU A 116 -11.62 4.71 2.73
C LEU A 116 -11.83 6.17 3.15
#